data_AF-A0A1Q5U848-F1
#
_entry.id   AF-A0A1Q5U848-F1
#
_cell.length_a   1.000
_cell.length_b   1.000
_cell.length_c   1.000
_cell.angle_alpha   90.00
_cell.angle_beta   90.00
_cell.angle_gamma   90.00
#
_symmetry.space_group_name_H-M   'P 1'
#
loop_
_entity.id
_entity.type
_entity.pdbx_description
1 polymer ?
#
loop_
_entity_poly.entity_id
_entity_poly.type
_entity_poly.pdbx_seq_one_letter_code
_entity_poly.pdbx_strand_id
1 'polypeptide(L)'
;MLVENAKIRIETHRQAAILYFAVWSVYSLYFHPLSRCPGPKLAAISPIIHILWDIRGKEHSVIKRLHDQYGSVVRIAPNALVYNSAAAWKDI
;
A
#
# COMPACT_ATOMS: atom_id res chain seq x y z
N MET A 1 -22.64 -32.73 13.24
CA MET A 1 -21.22 -32.73 13.68
C MET A 1 -20.25 -32.26 12.60
N LEU A 2 -20.11 -32.93 11.43
CA LEU A 2 -19.12 -32.52 10.40
C LEU A 2 -19.37 -31.12 9.78
N VAL A 3 -20.63 -30.76 9.50
CA VAL A 3 -21.00 -29.47 8.89
C VAL A 3 -20.78 -28.28 9.82
N GLU A 4 -20.96 -28.49 11.13
CA GLU A 4 -20.85 -27.45 12.15
C GLU A 4 -19.39 -27.05 12.39
N ASN A 5 -18.49 -28.05 12.45
CA ASN A 5 -17.05 -27.84 12.51
C ASN A 5 -16.50 -27.11 11.28
N ALA A 6 -17.06 -27.37 10.08
CA ALA A 6 -16.67 -26.68 8.87
C ALA A 6 -17.03 -25.18 8.89
N LYS A 7 -18.22 -24.84 9.40
CA LYS A 7 -18.65 -23.44 9.58
C LYS A 7 -17.78 -22.70 10.60
N ILE A 8 -17.52 -23.33 11.74
CA ILE A 8 -16.65 -22.76 12.80
C ILE A 8 -15.26 -22.45 12.23
N ARG A 9 -14.67 -23.39 11.47
CA ARG A 9 -13.36 -23.20 10.86
C ARG A 9 -13.32 -22.03 9.86
N ILE A 10 -14.34 -21.90 9.01
CA ILE A 10 -14.46 -20.79 8.05
C ILE A 10 -14.55 -19.44 8.78
N GLU A 11 -15.34 -19.37 9.85
CA GLU A 11 -15.50 -18.15 10.65
C GLU A 11 -14.18 -17.74 11.33
N THR A 12 -13.46 -18.70 11.91
CA THR A 12 -12.14 -18.44 12.51
C THR A 12 -11.14 -17.92 11.49
N HIS A 13 -11.10 -18.50 10.28
CA HIS A 13 -10.24 -18.00 9.21
C HIS A 13 -10.61 -16.59 8.76
N ARG A 14 -11.89 -16.26 8.71
CA ARG A 14 -12.38 -14.92 8.39
C ARG A 14 -11.93 -13.90 9.44
N GLN A 15 -12.11 -14.22 10.72
CA GLN A 15 -11.68 -13.36 11.83
C GLN A 15 -10.17 -13.14 11.83
N ALA A 16 -9.39 -14.21 11.61
CA ALA A 16 -7.94 -14.12 11.50
C ALA A 16 -7.49 -13.22 10.34
N ALA A 17 -8.14 -13.33 9.18
CA ALA A 17 -7.84 -12.48 8.02
C ALA A 17 -8.12 -11.00 8.31
N ILE A 18 -9.27 -10.68 8.91
CA ILE A 18 -9.62 -9.29 9.28
C ILE A 18 -8.59 -8.72 10.25
N LEU A 19 -8.23 -9.47 11.29
CA LEU A 19 -7.23 -9.05 12.26
C LEU A 19 -5.87 -8.81 11.61
N TYR A 20 -5.44 -9.74 10.74
CA TYR A 20 -4.20 -9.60 9.99
C TYR A 20 -4.17 -8.32 9.15
N PHE A 21 -5.22 -8.04 8.37
CA PHE A 21 -5.29 -6.83 7.54
C PHE A 21 -5.31 -5.54 8.38
N ALA A 22 -6.00 -5.55 9.52
CA ALA A 22 -6.02 -4.40 10.43
C ALA A 22 -4.62 -4.11 11.00
N VAL A 23 -3.95 -5.14 11.52
CA VAL A 23 -2.58 -5.03 12.04
C VAL A 23 -1.60 -4.59 10.96
N TRP A 24 -1.69 -5.19 9.76
CA TRP A 24 -0.86 -4.82 8.61
C TRP A 24 -1.06 -3.36 8.20
N SER A 25 -2.30 -2.88 8.17
CA SER A 25 -2.60 -1.49 7.78
C SER A 25 -1.97 -0.49 8.75
N VAL A 26 -2.05 -0.76 10.06
CA VAL A 26 -1.41 0.08 11.08
C VAL A 26 0.11 0.00 10.98
N TYR A 27 0.67 -1.21 10.83
CA TYR A 27 2.10 -1.39 10.67
C TYR A 27 2.64 -0.64 9.45
N SER A 28 2.00 -0.80 8.29
CA SER A 28 2.46 -0.21 7.04
C SER A 28 2.41 1.33 7.05
N LEU A 29 1.41 1.90 7.73
CA LEU A 29 1.21 3.35 7.80
C LEU A 29 2.11 4.04 8.82
N TYR A 30 2.42 3.41 9.94
CA TYR A 30 3.11 4.07 11.06
C TYR A 30 4.52 3.51 11.31
N PHE A 31 4.67 2.19 11.34
CA PHE A 31 5.90 1.53 11.79
C PHE A 31 6.83 1.13 10.65
N HIS A 32 6.34 1.10 9.41
CA HIS A 32 7.15 0.76 8.25
C HIS A 32 8.28 1.78 8.05
N PRO A 33 9.52 1.39 7.69
CA PRO A 33 10.61 2.33 7.43
C PRO A 33 10.27 3.39 6.37
N LEU A 34 9.44 3.01 5.38
CA LEU A 34 8.94 3.89 4.32
C LEU A 34 7.71 4.73 4.73
N SER A 35 7.25 4.68 5.98
CA SER A 35 6.11 5.50 6.47
C SER A 35 6.41 7.00 6.48
N ARG A 36 7.69 7.36 6.53
CA ARG A 36 8.16 8.75 6.48
C ARG A 36 7.93 9.41 5.13
N CYS A 37 7.80 8.61 4.07
CA CYS A 37 7.60 9.11 2.72
C CYS A 37 6.11 9.43 2.49
N PRO A 38 5.77 10.64 2.04
CA PRO A 38 4.40 11.04 1.84
C PRO A 38 3.78 10.28 0.65
N GLY A 39 2.46 10.04 0.70
CA GLY A 39 1.74 9.40 -0.39
C GLY A 39 0.32 8.96 -0.02
N PRO A 40 -0.43 8.40 -0.98
CA PRO A 40 -1.79 7.92 -0.73
C PRO A 40 -1.81 6.76 0.27
N LYS A 41 -2.62 6.88 1.33
CA LYS A 41 -2.70 5.86 2.39
C LYS A 41 -3.06 4.47 1.86
N LEU A 42 -3.95 4.40 0.86
CA LEU A 42 -4.34 3.13 0.24
C LEU A 42 -3.16 2.47 -0.49
N ALA A 43 -2.32 3.26 -1.15
CA ALA A 43 -1.11 2.79 -1.83
C ALA A 43 -0.03 2.36 -0.82
N ALA A 44 0.04 3.00 0.34
CA ALA A 44 0.91 2.59 1.43
C ALA A 44 0.50 1.25 2.06
N ILE A 45 -0.81 0.92 2.10
CA ILE A 45 -1.30 -0.35 2.67
C ILE A 45 -1.23 -1.49 1.66
N SER A 46 -1.56 -1.24 0.39
CA SER A 46 -1.69 -2.28 -0.64
C SER A 46 -1.26 -1.80 -2.03
N PRO A 47 -0.59 -2.65 -2.84
CA PRO A 47 -0.19 -2.32 -4.20
C PRO A 47 -1.36 -2.27 -5.21
N ILE A 48 -2.56 -2.73 -4.81
CA ILE A 48 -3.72 -2.85 -5.70
C ILE A 48 -4.04 -1.52 -6.39
N ILE A 49 -3.96 -0.40 -5.68
CA ILE A 49 -4.26 0.92 -6.25
C ILE A 49 -3.27 1.29 -7.35
N HIS A 50 -1.99 0.99 -7.16
CA HIS A 50 -0.96 1.22 -8.16
C HIS A 50 -1.17 0.34 -9.39
N ILE A 51 -1.44 -0.95 -9.19
CA ILE A 51 -1.79 -1.89 -10.27
C ILE A 51 -3.02 -1.39 -11.06
N LEU A 52 -4.02 -0.83 -10.38
CA LEU A 52 -5.18 -0.25 -11.05
C LEU A 52 -4.83 0.99 -11.89
N TRP A 53 -3.84 1.80 -11.49
CA TRP A 53 -3.39 2.92 -12.30
C TRP A 53 -2.63 2.47 -13.54
N ASP A 54 -1.81 1.42 -13.39
CA ASP A 54 -1.06 0.78 -14.47
C ASP A 54 -2.00 0.14 -15.51
N ILE A 55 -2.91 -0.74 -15.06
CA ILE A 55 -3.91 -1.39 -15.94
C ILE A 55 -4.78 -0.37 -16.69
N ARG A 56 -5.07 0.79 -16.07
CA ARG A 56 -5.85 1.86 -16.70
C ARG A 56 -5.02 2.76 -17.62
N GLY A 57 -3.70 2.55 -17.73
CA GLY A 57 -2.78 3.39 -18.48
C GLY A 57 -2.68 4.82 -17.95
N LYS A 58 -3.03 5.04 -16.68
CA LYS A 58 -3.07 6.38 -16.04
C LYS A 58 -1.94 6.60 -15.06
N GLU A 59 -1.07 5.61 -14.87
CA GLU A 59 0.02 5.64 -13.89
C GLU A 59 0.86 6.91 -14.00
N HIS A 60 1.35 7.23 -15.20
CA HIS A 60 2.22 8.40 -15.40
C HIS A 60 1.55 9.72 -15.00
N SER A 61 0.29 9.93 -15.40
CA SER A 61 -0.48 11.13 -15.05
C SER A 61 -0.80 11.19 -13.55
N VAL A 62 -1.05 10.03 -12.93
CA VAL A 62 -1.30 9.92 -11.49
C VAL A 62 -0.03 10.23 -10.70
N ILE A 63 1.10 9.61 -11.05
CA ILE A 63 2.40 9.85 -10.42
C ILE A 63 2.77 11.33 -10.52
N LYS A 64 2.61 11.96 -11.68
CA LYS A 64 2.83 13.40 -11.82
C LYS A 64 2.00 14.20 -10.81
N ARG A 65 0.68 13.94 -10.74
CA ARG A 65 -0.21 14.64 -9.80
C ARG A 65 0.20 14.38 -8.35
N LEU A 66 0.64 13.17 -8.02
CA LEU A 66 1.11 12.86 -6.68
C LEU A 66 2.39 13.64 -6.34
N HIS A 67 3.31 13.79 -7.29
CA HIS A 67 4.47 14.65 -7.11
C HIS A 67 4.10 16.13 -6.95
N ASP A 68 3.11 16.60 -7.72
CA ASP A 68 2.58 17.96 -7.59
C ASP A 68 1.96 18.20 -6.19
N GLN A 69 1.41 17.15 -5.54
CA GLN A 69 0.74 17.23 -4.23
C GLN A 69 1.66 16.96 -3.03
N TYR A 70 2.54 15.95 -3.13
CA TYR A 70 3.33 15.42 -2.01
C TYR A 70 4.82 15.78 -2.09
N GLY A 71 5.27 16.32 -3.23
CA GLY A 71 6.66 16.74 -3.44
C GLY A 71 7.50 15.71 -4.20
N SER A 72 8.80 15.77 -4.01
CA SER A 72 9.76 15.07 -4.87
C SER A 72 9.85 13.55 -4.66
N VAL A 73 9.37 13.05 -3.52
CA VAL A 73 9.37 11.63 -3.17
C VAL A 73 7.96 11.21 -2.79
N VAL A 74 7.45 10.18 -3.45
CA VAL A 74 6.08 9.70 -3.22
C VAL A 74 6.06 8.19 -3.03
N ARG A 75 5.34 7.73 -2.02
CA ARG A 75 5.05 6.30 -1.82
C ARG A 75 3.88 5.85 -2.69
N ILE A 76 4.15 4.96 -3.64
CA ILE A 76 3.18 4.43 -4.61
C ILE A 76 2.75 2.99 -4.31
N ALA A 77 3.50 2.27 -3.48
CA ALA A 77 3.14 0.93 -2.99
C ALA A 77 3.74 0.73 -1.58
N PRO A 78 3.39 -0.36 -0.86
CA PRO A 78 3.94 -0.60 0.48
C PRO A 78 5.47 -0.62 0.47
N ASN A 79 6.06 -1.17 -0.59
CA ASN A 79 7.51 -1.35 -0.74
C ASN A 79 8.09 -0.56 -1.94
N ALA A 80 7.37 0.44 -2.47
CA ALA A 80 7.82 1.18 -3.65
C ALA A 80 7.66 2.70 -3.47
N LEU A 81 8.70 3.43 -3.85
CA LEU A 81 8.77 4.88 -3.91
C LEU A 81 9.08 5.32 -5.33
N VAL A 82 8.59 6.51 -5.69
CA VAL A 82 8.96 7.20 -6.93
C VAL A 82 9.58 8.54 -6.57
N TYR A 83 10.65 8.86 -7.30
CA TYR A 83 11.42 10.09 -7.17
C TYR A 83 11.34 10.88 -8.48
N ASN A 84 11.23 12.20 -8.39
CA ASN A 84 11.25 13.09 -9.57
C ASN A 84 12.44 14.05 -9.61
N SER A 85 13.39 13.93 -8.67
CA SER A 85 14.52 14.85 -8.53
C SER A 85 15.85 14.18 -8.83
N ALA A 86 16.77 14.92 -9.45
CA ALA A 86 18.12 14.44 -9.70
C ALA A 86 18.92 14.18 -8.40
N ALA A 87 18.54 14.83 -7.30
CA ALA A 87 19.15 14.62 -5.99
C ALA A 87 19.00 13.18 -5.48
N ALA A 88 17.91 12.49 -5.85
CA ALA A 88 17.66 11.11 -5.46
C ALA A 88 18.78 10.14 -5.90
N TRP A 89 19.47 10.42 -7.00
CA TRP A 89 20.59 9.59 -7.49
C TRP A 89 21.82 9.62 -6.59
N LYS A 90 21.92 10.59 -5.67
CA LYS A 90 23.03 10.66 -4.71
C LYS A 90 22.73 9.93 -3.40
N ASP A 91 21.46 9.63 -3.14
CA ASP A 91 20.98 9.04 -1.88
C ASP A 91 20.70 7.53 -2.00
N ILE A 92 20.78 6.96 -3.22
CA ILE A 92 20.58 5.53 -3.54
C ILE A 92 21.93 4.92 -3.88
#